data_AF-A0A1Y2QMB3-F1
#
_entry.id   AF-A0A1Y2QMB3-F1
#
_cell.length_a   1.000
_cell.length_b   1.000
_cell.length_c   1.000
_cell.angle_alpha   90.00
_cell.angle_beta   90.00
_cell.angle_gamma   90.00
#
_symmetry.space_group_name_H-M   'P 1'
#
loop_
_entity.id
_entity.type
_entity.pdbx_description
1 polymer ?
#
loop_
_entity_poly.entity_id
_entity_poly.type
_entity_poly.pdbx_seq_one_letter_code
_entity_poly.pdbx_strand_id
1 'polypeptide(L)'
;MADILIPTIRFVDIAKREQAARDAILDSHANLTARLAKLGQLSQADAAELARVKDLKALIDGTQKNRLYFDPLFATARAALASAETGLRPRDVEQEGGILKFPEMAGDNATEAERDAEVARVGLILGLLQYNGTPLPQLIVVEHSKLKTPQPDPADPNSAAFGEGLFKAVGRIAGRLELAERTLKQVAAAVNIQGDKQQPGVSSAEYARVFEGLVDRGVTAGDVNLKRLVEDQFDKVQALGDDQAMHDIVIDLPDLEATTAFEVVASHCKLMGSFIFASAFEELKAFQVVDKLVEMSQRGDLALVKGPAGTQLYSYWREAPNRMSESERQGFYAMMLGLPTGQPGIKVNTEFQDLWLRFVSSVSTLVREARVDALIRASTPMAVNQQQVKKAARDLATNMSLHGYGMAFYAAADLQKQINDMIALLQDRELLSAFGANDMWGVIDQVAQTELGGARNSSKYRMLATSGAIITAWIAGNTERLRDPTSPMVDLGIVGNPPTRPRGQSAVSHPNDYDLVNACEMWLADSAMDEGRIEQMSQPREAPNMTSRPIQIPSIARDLLDSAGLGMGMGYDQAPRANGHAPSRYAGY
;
A
#
# COMPACT_ATOMS: atom_id res chain seq x y z
N MET A 1 -24.94 -3.70 33.29
CA MET A 1 -23.87 -3.89 32.28
C MET A 1 -23.02 -5.04 32.79
N ALA A 2 -22.74 -6.06 31.98
CA ALA A 2 -21.84 -7.13 32.40
C ALA A 2 -20.45 -6.52 32.63
N ASP A 3 -19.88 -6.72 33.81
CA ASP A 3 -18.55 -6.24 34.14
C ASP A 3 -17.54 -6.98 33.25
N ILE A 4 -16.77 -6.24 32.45
CA ILE A 4 -15.80 -6.85 31.53
C ILE A 4 -14.56 -7.23 32.34
N LEU A 5 -14.34 -8.53 32.47
CA LEU A 5 -13.16 -9.08 33.12
C LEU A 5 -11.96 -8.96 32.17
N ILE A 6 -11.03 -8.04 32.46
CA ILE A 6 -9.79 -7.85 31.67
C ILE A 6 -9.08 -9.19 31.36
N PRO A 7 -8.93 -10.14 32.32
CA PRO A 7 -8.18 -11.38 32.08
C PRO A 7 -8.83 -12.32 31.07
N THR A 8 -10.06 -12.04 30.65
CA THR A 8 -10.80 -12.80 29.63
C THR A 8 -10.83 -12.12 28.26
N ILE A 9 -10.24 -10.92 28.13
CA ILE A 9 -10.14 -10.20 26.87
C ILE A 9 -9.26 -10.99 25.90
N ARG A 10 -9.77 -11.17 24.69
CA ARG A 10 -9.07 -11.88 23.63
C ARG A 10 -8.39 -10.87 22.71
N PHE A 11 -7.06 -10.89 22.67
CA PHE A 11 -6.31 -10.08 21.71
C PHE A 11 -6.28 -10.76 20.34
N VAL A 12 -7.13 -10.28 19.42
CA VAL A 12 -7.43 -10.98 18.15
C VAL A 12 -6.23 -10.99 17.21
N ASP A 13 -5.45 -9.92 17.23
CA ASP A 13 -4.25 -9.75 16.42
C ASP A 13 -3.09 -10.64 16.89
N ILE A 14 -2.92 -10.84 18.19
CA ILE A 14 -1.93 -11.80 18.75
C ILE A 14 -2.24 -13.22 18.25
N ALA A 15 -3.50 -13.64 18.33
CA ALA A 15 -3.91 -14.97 17.86
C ALA A 15 -3.69 -15.14 16.34
N LYS A 16 -4.04 -14.12 15.55
CA LYS A 16 -3.86 -14.12 14.09
C LYS A 16 -2.37 -14.17 13.70
N ARG A 17 -1.50 -13.42 14.38
CA ARG A 17 -0.05 -13.42 14.11
C ARG A 17 0.59 -14.76 14.42
N GLU A 18 0.22 -15.39 15.53
CA GLU A 18 0.73 -16.72 15.88
C GLU A 18 0.38 -17.76 14.81
N GLN A 19 -0.86 -17.73 14.30
CA GLN A 19 -1.26 -18.62 13.22
C GLN A 19 -0.50 -18.30 11.92
N ALA A 20 -0.42 -17.03 11.54
CA ALA A 20 0.30 -16.60 10.34
C ALA A 20 1.80 -16.97 10.37
N ALA A 21 2.45 -16.89 11.54
CA ALA A 21 3.84 -17.26 11.69
C ALA A 21 4.08 -18.78 11.52
N ARG A 22 3.16 -19.62 12.04
CA ARG A 22 3.21 -21.07 11.82
C ARG A 22 3.07 -21.42 10.35
N ASP A 23 2.08 -20.82 9.69
CA ASP A 23 1.84 -21.04 8.26
C ASP A 23 3.05 -20.60 7.42
N ALA A 24 3.65 -19.45 7.77
CA ALA A 24 4.86 -18.95 7.11
C ALA A 24 6.07 -19.90 7.24
N ILE A 25 6.26 -20.53 8.41
CA ILE A 25 7.34 -21.53 8.61
C ILE A 25 7.10 -22.76 7.73
N LEU A 26 5.87 -23.27 7.69
CA LEU A 26 5.51 -24.44 6.87
C LEU A 26 5.70 -24.15 5.37
N ASP A 27 5.26 -22.98 4.92
CA ASP A 27 5.40 -22.54 3.52
C ASP A 27 6.87 -22.34 3.13
N SER A 28 7.66 -21.66 3.96
CA SER A 28 9.09 -21.44 3.71
C SER A 28 9.86 -22.76 3.62
N HIS A 29 9.55 -23.73 4.49
CA HIS A 29 10.14 -25.07 4.41
C HIS A 29 9.78 -25.76 3.09
N ALA A 30 8.50 -25.73 2.70
CA ALA A 30 8.02 -26.35 1.46
C ALA A 30 8.70 -25.74 0.23
N ASN A 31 8.79 -24.42 0.17
CA ASN A 31 9.40 -23.67 -0.94
C ASN A 31 10.90 -23.96 -1.06
N LEU A 32 11.65 -23.90 0.03
CA LEU A 32 13.09 -24.14 0.03
C LEU A 32 13.43 -25.61 -0.28
N THR A 33 12.60 -26.55 0.20
CA THR A 33 12.74 -27.98 -0.14
C THR A 33 12.48 -28.24 -1.62
N ALA A 34 11.43 -27.64 -2.18
CA ALA A 34 11.12 -27.74 -3.61
C ALA A 34 12.22 -27.12 -4.48
N ARG A 35 12.79 -26.00 -4.03
CA ARG A 35 13.92 -25.33 -4.70
C ARG A 35 15.19 -26.20 -4.67
N LEU A 36 15.52 -26.80 -3.54
CA LEU A 36 16.64 -27.74 -3.42
C LEU A 36 16.46 -28.95 -4.36
N ALA A 37 15.24 -29.49 -4.43
CA ALA A 37 14.93 -30.61 -5.33
C ALA A 37 15.07 -30.22 -6.82
N LYS A 38 14.72 -28.98 -7.18
CA LYS A 38 14.81 -28.48 -8.57
C LYS A 38 16.23 -28.11 -8.99
N LEU A 39 17.01 -27.49 -8.11
CA LEU A 39 18.33 -26.92 -8.43
C LEU A 39 19.50 -27.83 -8.03
N GLY A 40 19.27 -28.86 -7.21
CA GLY A 40 20.31 -29.75 -6.67
C GLY A 40 21.19 -29.10 -5.58
N GLN A 41 21.34 -27.78 -5.60
CA GLN A 41 22.10 -26.97 -4.65
C GLN A 41 21.35 -25.69 -4.30
N LEU A 42 21.41 -25.29 -3.03
CA LEU A 42 20.95 -23.99 -2.54
C LEU A 42 22.13 -23.02 -2.35
N SER A 43 21.82 -21.72 -2.31
CA SER A 43 22.78 -20.70 -1.85
C SER A 43 23.14 -20.94 -0.37
N GLN A 44 24.26 -20.39 0.10
CA GLN A 44 24.65 -20.53 1.51
C GLN A 44 23.58 -19.93 2.45
N ALA A 45 22.96 -18.81 2.07
CA ALA A 45 21.87 -18.19 2.83
C ALA A 45 20.60 -19.06 2.83
N ASP A 46 20.19 -19.58 1.67
CA ASP A 46 19.00 -20.43 1.55
C ASP A 46 19.19 -21.77 2.29
N ALA A 47 20.41 -22.31 2.31
CA ALA A 47 20.74 -23.52 3.05
C ALA A 47 20.68 -23.30 4.57
N ALA A 48 21.17 -22.15 5.06
CA ALA A 48 21.06 -21.77 6.47
C ALA A 48 19.60 -21.55 6.88
N GLU A 49 18.82 -20.87 6.03
CA GLU A 49 17.39 -20.65 6.26
C GLU A 49 16.61 -21.96 6.22
N LEU A 50 16.89 -22.86 5.27
CA LEU A 50 16.26 -24.18 5.22
C LEU A 50 16.55 -24.99 6.50
N ALA A 51 17.78 -24.93 7.03
CA ALA A 51 18.12 -25.59 8.28
C ALA A 51 17.31 -25.01 9.45
N ARG A 52 17.26 -23.67 9.58
CA ARG A 52 16.51 -22.96 10.63
C ARG A 52 15.02 -23.31 10.59
N VAL A 53 14.39 -23.19 9.42
CA VAL A 53 12.95 -23.43 9.25
C VAL A 53 12.62 -24.92 9.41
N LYS A 54 13.52 -25.84 9.03
CA LYS A 54 13.37 -27.27 9.30
C LYS A 54 13.34 -27.59 10.78
N ASP A 55 14.20 -26.96 11.58
CA ASP A 55 14.19 -27.14 13.04
C ASP A 55 12.92 -26.58 13.68
N LEU A 56 12.45 -25.40 13.24
CA LEU A 56 11.18 -24.82 13.70
C LEU A 56 9.98 -25.69 13.29
N LYS A 57 9.95 -26.20 12.07
CA LYS A 57 8.92 -27.12 11.59
C LYS A 57 8.86 -28.39 12.43
N ALA A 58 10.01 -28.95 12.82
CA ALA A 58 10.05 -30.13 13.69
C ALA A 58 9.37 -29.89 15.06
N LEU A 59 9.38 -28.65 15.56
CA LEU A 59 8.63 -28.26 16.75
C LEU A 59 7.12 -28.14 16.50
N ILE A 60 6.71 -27.67 15.32
CA ILE A 60 5.29 -27.60 14.91
C ILE A 60 4.70 -29.02 14.77
N ASP A 61 5.44 -29.93 14.15
CA ASP A 61 4.99 -31.33 13.93
C ASP A 61 5.06 -32.19 15.21
N GLY A 62 5.82 -31.74 16.21
CA GLY A 62 6.08 -32.49 17.44
C GLY A 62 4.86 -32.60 18.35
N THR A 63 4.73 -33.72 19.06
CA THR A 63 3.69 -33.94 20.08
C THR A 63 3.95 -33.20 21.40
N GLN A 64 4.90 -32.25 21.45
CA GLN A 64 5.11 -31.46 22.66
C GLN A 64 3.87 -30.58 22.87
N LYS A 65 2.98 -31.02 23.76
CA LYS A 65 1.83 -30.27 24.30
C LYS A 65 2.23 -28.99 25.05
N ASN A 66 3.51 -28.63 25.07
CA ASN A 66 3.96 -27.39 25.68
C ASN A 66 3.67 -26.23 24.74
N ARG A 67 3.27 -25.11 25.35
CA ARG A 67 2.84 -23.87 24.70
C ARG A 67 4.02 -23.23 23.97
N LEU A 68 4.28 -23.69 22.74
CA LEU A 68 5.28 -23.12 21.84
C LEU A 68 4.66 -21.97 21.05
N TYR A 69 5.44 -20.90 20.89
CA TYR A 69 5.03 -19.67 20.24
C TYR A 69 5.95 -19.39 19.07
N PHE A 70 5.37 -19.11 17.92
CA PHE A 70 6.08 -18.92 16.66
C PHE A 70 5.96 -17.49 16.13
N ASP A 71 5.05 -16.65 16.66
CA ASP A 71 5.06 -15.21 16.40
C ASP A 71 6.36 -14.59 16.92
N PRO A 72 7.25 -14.03 16.05
CA PRO A 72 8.49 -13.41 16.48
C PRO A 72 8.29 -12.27 17.48
N LEU A 73 7.21 -11.49 17.34
CA LEU A 73 6.94 -10.39 18.28
C LEU A 73 6.64 -10.93 19.68
N PHE A 74 5.70 -11.88 19.78
CA PHE A 74 5.32 -12.47 21.06
C PHE A 74 6.46 -13.29 21.68
N ALA A 75 7.14 -14.13 20.90
CA ALA A 75 8.23 -14.97 21.37
C ALA A 75 9.42 -14.13 21.89
N THR A 76 9.78 -13.06 21.17
CA THR A 76 10.86 -12.15 21.59
C THR A 76 10.47 -11.34 22.83
N ALA A 77 9.26 -10.76 22.85
CA ALA A 77 8.77 -10.02 24.00
C ALA A 77 8.69 -10.91 25.25
N ARG A 78 8.19 -12.14 25.11
CA ARG A 78 8.13 -13.14 26.19
C ARG A 78 9.52 -13.48 26.72
N ALA A 79 10.48 -13.76 25.84
CA ALA A 79 11.85 -14.08 26.24
C ALA A 79 12.49 -12.89 27.00
N ALA A 80 12.28 -11.66 26.54
CA ALA A 80 12.81 -10.47 27.18
C ALA A 80 12.15 -10.18 28.54
N LEU A 81 10.83 -10.38 28.65
CA LEU A 81 10.10 -10.21 29.91
C LEU A 81 10.41 -11.28 30.95
N ALA A 82 10.69 -12.52 30.53
CA ALA A 82 11.06 -13.62 31.42
C ALA A 82 12.54 -13.56 31.85
N SER A 83 13.39 -12.84 31.11
CA SER A 83 14.83 -12.77 31.41
C SER A 83 15.13 -11.90 32.64
N ALA A 84 15.97 -12.42 33.54
CA ALA A 84 16.50 -11.66 34.67
C ALA A 84 17.61 -10.65 34.25
N GLU A 85 18.10 -10.75 33.01
CA GLU A 85 19.23 -9.94 32.51
C GLU A 85 18.78 -8.60 31.93
N THR A 86 17.48 -8.43 31.65
CA THR A 86 16.93 -7.17 31.09
C THR A 86 16.76 -6.07 32.14
N GLY A 87 16.95 -6.36 33.43
CA GLY A 87 16.71 -5.40 34.52
C GLY A 87 15.23 -5.09 34.76
N LEU A 88 14.32 -5.69 33.98
CA LEU A 88 12.88 -5.70 34.24
C LEU A 88 12.57 -6.74 35.31
N ARG A 89 11.44 -6.59 36.02
CA ARG A 89 10.94 -7.66 36.89
C ARG A 89 10.58 -8.86 36.01
N PRO A 90 11.20 -10.04 36.20
CA PRO A 90 10.91 -11.21 35.40
C PRO A 90 9.43 -11.57 35.46
N ARG A 91 8.83 -11.85 34.29
CA ARG A 91 7.42 -12.23 34.15
C ARG A 91 7.26 -13.31 33.09
N ASP A 92 6.75 -14.45 33.53
CA ASP A 92 6.31 -15.51 32.63
C ASP A 92 4.93 -15.17 32.04
N VAL A 93 4.92 -14.96 30.73
CA VAL A 93 3.73 -14.71 29.92
C VAL A 93 3.46 -15.89 29.01
N GLU A 94 2.18 -16.27 28.96
CA GLU A 94 1.65 -17.25 28.03
C GLU A 94 0.42 -16.65 27.32
N GLN A 95 0.11 -17.14 26.13
CA GLN A 95 -1.15 -16.85 25.45
C GLN A 95 -1.85 -18.13 25.00
N GLU A 96 -3.19 -18.11 25.05
CA GLU A 96 -4.06 -19.16 24.53
C GLU A 96 -5.16 -18.51 23.69
N GLY A 97 -5.07 -18.64 22.36
CA GLY A 97 -6.05 -18.07 21.44
C GLY A 97 -6.12 -16.54 21.49
N GLY A 98 -5.05 -15.86 21.93
CA GLY A 98 -5.00 -14.41 22.14
C GLY A 98 -5.35 -13.95 23.56
N ILE A 99 -5.70 -14.85 24.48
CA ILE A 99 -5.89 -14.52 25.90
C ILE A 99 -4.55 -14.63 26.63
N LEU A 100 -4.10 -13.54 27.26
CA LEU A 100 -2.86 -13.51 28.03
C LEU A 100 -3.05 -14.17 29.40
N LYS A 101 -2.13 -15.06 29.76
CA LYS A 101 -2.11 -15.82 31.02
C LYS A 101 -0.75 -15.66 31.70
N PHE A 102 -0.79 -15.59 33.03
CA PHE A 102 0.37 -15.41 33.89
C PHE A 102 0.40 -16.57 34.89
N PRO A 103 1.21 -17.62 34.66
CA PRO A 103 1.24 -18.81 35.53
C PRO A 103 1.50 -18.49 36.99
N GLU A 104 2.37 -17.51 37.26
CA GLU A 104 2.72 -17.05 38.62
C GLU A 104 1.52 -16.44 39.37
N MET A 105 0.48 -15.98 38.66
CA MET A 105 -0.67 -15.27 39.20
C MET A 105 -1.97 -16.10 39.18
N ALA A 106 -1.85 -17.42 38.93
CA ALA A 106 -2.98 -18.33 38.93
C ALA A 106 -3.53 -18.59 40.35
N GLY A 107 -4.85 -18.80 40.46
CA GLY A 107 -5.51 -19.08 41.75
C GLY A 107 -5.50 -17.89 42.70
N ASP A 108 -5.24 -18.14 43.99
CA ASP A 108 -5.25 -17.13 45.06
C ASP A 108 -3.92 -16.37 45.20
N ASN A 109 -2.95 -16.61 44.31
CA ASN A 109 -1.60 -16.05 44.38
C ASN A 109 -1.51 -14.56 44.01
N ALA A 110 -2.56 -14.02 43.40
CA ALA A 110 -2.65 -12.61 43.02
C ALA A 110 -4.09 -12.11 43.19
N THR A 111 -4.22 -10.82 43.48
CA THR A 111 -5.51 -10.14 43.47
C THR A 111 -6.03 -9.96 42.04
N GLU A 112 -7.33 -9.74 41.88
CA GLU A 112 -7.92 -9.46 40.57
C GLU A 112 -7.34 -8.19 39.94
N ALA A 113 -7.11 -7.14 40.74
CA ALA A 113 -6.48 -5.91 40.30
C ALA A 113 -5.04 -6.11 39.78
N GLU A 114 -4.25 -6.98 40.43
CA GLU A 114 -2.89 -7.29 39.95
C GLU A 114 -2.91 -8.04 38.62
N ARG A 115 -3.88 -8.93 38.40
CA ARG A 115 -4.05 -9.63 37.12
C ARG A 115 -4.49 -8.67 36.01
N ASP A 116 -5.47 -7.82 36.30
CA ASP A 116 -5.95 -6.77 35.38
C ASP A 116 -4.80 -5.88 34.91
N ALA A 117 -3.99 -5.41 35.87
CA ALA A 117 -2.83 -4.57 35.65
C ALA A 117 -1.79 -5.23 34.73
N GLU A 118 -1.46 -6.50 34.95
CA GLU A 118 -0.46 -7.18 34.12
C GLU A 118 -0.97 -7.51 32.72
N VAL A 119 -2.24 -7.89 32.56
CA VAL A 119 -2.85 -8.08 31.24
C VAL A 119 -2.85 -6.76 30.46
N ALA A 120 -3.24 -5.66 31.10
CA ALA A 120 -3.22 -4.33 30.49
C ALA A 120 -1.80 -3.88 30.13
N ARG A 121 -0.81 -4.15 31.00
CA ARG A 121 0.60 -3.85 30.76
C ARG A 121 1.16 -4.62 29.58
N VAL A 122 1.06 -5.95 29.59
CA VAL A 122 1.68 -6.80 28.55
C VAL A 122 0.95 -6.64 27.22
N GLY A 123 -0.39 -6.55 27.24
CA GLY A 123 -1.17 -6.25 26.05
C GLY A 123 -0.76 -4.92 25.41
N LEU A 124 -0.51 -3.89 26.22
CA LEU A 124 -0.08 -2.58 25.74
C LEU A 124 1.37 -2.58 25.25
N ILE A 125 2.29 -3.30 25.92
CA ILE A 125 3.67 -3.47 25.45
C ILE A 125 3.68 -4.09 24.06
N LEU A 126 2.94 -5.20 23.87
CA LEU A 126 2.85 -5.88 22.57
C LEU A 126 2.24 -4.96 21.50
N GLY A 127 1.18 -4.22 21.87
CA GLY A 127 0.55 -3.25 20.99
C GLY A 127 1.46 -2.08 20.59
N LEU A 128 2.23 -1.51 21.52
CA LEU A 128 3.16 -0.41 21.27
C LEU A 128 4.35 -0.86 20.41
N LEU A 129 4.89 -2.05 20.68
CA LEU A 129 5.96 -2.64 19.87
C LEU A 129 5.52 -2.81 18.41
N GLN A 130 4.27 -3.27 18.22
CA GLN A 130 3.67 -3.41 16.90
C GLN A 130 3.36 -2.06 16.25
N TYR A 131 2.76 -1.13 16.99
CA TYR A 131 2.39 0.20 16.49
C TYR A 131 3.62 0.98 16.01
N ASN A 132 4.71 0.91 16.76
CA ASN A 132 5.97 1.58 16.42
C ASN A 132 6.80 0.85 15.37
N GLY A 133 6.31 -0.28 14.81
CA GLY A 133 7.02 -1.04 13.78
C GLY A 133 8.38 -1.57 14.23
N THR A 134 8.48 -2.01 15.49
CA THR A 134 9.76 -2.44 16.08
C THR A 134 10.38 -3.60 15.26
N PRO A 135 11.65 -3.50 14.83
CA PRO A 135 12.33 -4.59 14.12
C PRO A 135 12.31 -5.88 14.93
N LEU A 136 11.95 -6.99 14.28
CA LEU A 136 11.82 -8.29 14.93
C LEU A 136 13.02 -9.19 14.58
N PRO A 137 13.68 -9.80 15.58
CA PRO A 137 14.72 -10.78 15.32
C PRO A 137 14.12 -12.09 14.83
N GLN A 138 14.92 -12.85 14.08
CA GLN A 138 14.56 -14.19 13.64
C GLN A 138 14.49 -15.16 14.82
N LEU A 139 13.60 -16.14 14.72
CA LEU A 139 13.52 -17.21 15.71
C LEU A 139 14.44 -18.38 15.34
N ILE A 140 15.14 -18.90 16.34
CA ILE A 140 15.93 -20.13 16.30
C ILE A 140 15.42 -21.11 17.35
N VAL A 141 15.71 -22.39 17.16
CA VAL A 141 15.39 -23.41 18.16
C VAL A 141 16.52 -23.49 19.17
N VAL A 142 16.22 -23.18 20.43
CA VAL A 142 17.17 -23.29 21.54
C VAL A 142 16.73 -24.41 22.47
N GLU A 143 17.69 -25.23 22.91
CA GLU A 143 17.45 -26.31 23.87
C GLU A 143 17.81 -25.85 25.28
N HIS A 144 16.80 -25.71 26.15
CA HIS A 144 16.97 -25.43 27.57
C HIS A 144 16.39 -26.59 28.39
N SER A 145 17.19 -27.16 29.28
CA SER A 145 16.73 -28.21 30.22
C SER A 145 15.99 -29.38 29.54
N LYS A 146 16.47 -29.83 28.36
CA LYS A 146 15.90 -30.88 27.50
C LYS A 146 14.58 -30.52 26.79
N LEU A 147 14.15 -29.26 26.84
CA LEU A 147 13.02 -28.72 26.09
C LEU A 147 13.54 -27.84 24.96
N LYS A 148 13.05 -28.07 23.74
CA LYS A 148 13.36 -27.24 22.58
C LYS A 148 12.27 -26.21 22.39
N THR A 149 12.64 -24.93 22.40
CA THR A 149 11.69 -23.81 22.29
C THR A 149 12.16 -22.80 21.25
N PRO A 150 11.26 -22.18 20.48
CA PRO A 150 11.60 -21.03 19.66
C PRO A 150 12.03 -19.85 20.55
N GLN A 151 13.19 -19.27 20.26
CA GLN A 151 13.70 -18.06 20.91
C GLN A 151 14.32 -17.12 19.87
N PRO A 152 14.36 -15.80 20.15
CA PRO A 152 15.03 -14.85 19.27
C PRO A 152 16.52 -15.17 19.14
N ASP A 153 17.06 -15.05 17.94
CA ASP A 153 18.49 -15.20 17.69
C ASP A 153 19.25 -13.99 18.28
N PRO A 154 20.11 -14.19 19.30
CA PRO A 154 20.87 -13.10 19.89
C PRO A 154 21.89 -12.49 18.92
N ALA A 155 22.27 -13.18 17.84
CA ALA A 155 23.18 -12.68 16.82
C ALA A 155 22.48 -11.85 15.73
N ASP A 156 21.14 -11.81 15.70
CA ASP A 156 20.39 -11.02 14.73
C ASP A 156 20.56 -9.51 15.01
N PRO A 157 20.91 -8.69 13.99
CA PRO A 157 20.99 -7.24 14.14
C PRO A 157 19.74 -6.59 14.75
N ASN A 158 18.56 -7.17 14.52
CA ASN A 158 17.29 -6.66 15.04
C ASN A 158 17.12 -6.91 16.54
N SER A 159 17.88 -7.81 17.17
CA SER A 159 17.76 -8.11 18.60
C SER A 159 18.09 -6.90 19.49
N ALA A 160 19.10 -6.10 19.11
CA ALA A 160 19.42 -4.86 19.83
C ALA A 160 18.33 -3.78 19.64
N ALA A 161 17.87 -3.59 18.41
CA ALA A 161 16.81 -2.63 18.09
C ALA A 161 15.48 -2.99 18.79
N PHE A 162 15.18 -4.28 18.91
CA PHE A 162 14.03 -4.77 19.67
C PHE A 162 14.13 -4.40 21.15
N GLY A 163 15.30 -4.57 21.76
CA GLY A 163 15.55 -4.18 23.15
C GLY A 163 15.24 -2.70 23.39
N GLU A 164 15.72 -1.81 22.52
CA GLU A 164 15.40 -0.38 22.60
C GLU A 164 13.90 -0.09 22.48
N GLY A 165 13.21 -0.74 21.54
CA GLY A 165 11.77 -0.63 21.38
C GLY A 165 11.01 -1.09 22.63
N LEU A 166 11.46 -2.19 23.25
CA LEU A 166 10.88 -2.72 24.48
C LEU A 166 11.00 -1.74 25.64
N PHE A 167 12.19 -1.16 25.86
CA PHE A 167 12.37 -0.19 26.94
C PHE A 167 11.59 1.11 26.70
N LYS A 168 11.47 1.56 25.44
CA LYS A 168 10.59 2.68 25.08
C LYS A 168 9.13 2.38 25.44
N ALA A 169 8.63 1.19 25.08
CA ALA A 169 7.27 0.77 25.39
C ALA A 169 7.05 0.66 26.91
N VAL A 170 7.95 0.01 27.64
CA VAL A 170 7.88 -0.10 29.11
C VAL A 170 7.92 1.29 29.77
N GLY A 171 8.83 2.16 29.34
CA GLY A 171 8.96 3.52 29.86
C GLY A 171 7.73 4.39 29.57
N ARG A 172 7.06 4.18 28.42
CA ARG A 172 5.84 4.91 28.05
C ARG A 172 4.66 4.56 28.96
N ILE A 173 4.58 3.30 29.40
CA ILE A 173 3.54 2.77 30.30
C ILE A 173 3.84 3.11 31.76
N ALA A 174 5.13 3.28 32.11
CA ALA A 174 5.55 3.57 33.48
C ALA A 174 4.83 4.81 34.03
N GLY A 175 4.18 4.67 35.19
CA GLY A 175 3.40 5.73 35.82
C GLY A 175 2.00 5.98 35.22
N ARG A 176 1.59 5.23 34.19
CA ARG A 176 0.29 5.39 33.50
C ARG A 176 -0.54 4.10 33.45
N LEU A 177 -0.26 3.15 34.34
CA LEU A 177 -0.90 1.83 34.30
C LEU A 177 -2.41 1.88 34.54
N GLU A 178 -2.87 2.74 35.46
CA GLU A 178 -4.30 2.92 35.71
C GLU A 178 -5.04 3.45 34.48
N LEU A 179 -4.40 4.33 33.69
CA LEU A 179 -4.95 4.81 32.42
C LEU A 179 -5.02 3.66 31.40
N ALA A 180 -3.98 2.83 31.33
CA ALA A 180 -3.93 1.67 30.45
C ALA A 180 -5.08 0.68 30.75
N GLU A 181 -5.26 0.30 32.02
CA GLU A 181 -6.35 -0.59 32.46
C GLU A 181 -7.73 -0.04 32.11
N ARG A 182 -7.99 1.24 32.43
CA ARG A 182 -9.27 1.88 32.13
C ARG A 182 -9.51 1.98 30.62
N THR A 183 -8.48 2.31 29.85
CA THR A 183 -8.56 2.37 28.38
C THR A 183 -8.91 0.99 27.81
N LEU A 184 -8.23 -0.07 28.26
CA LEU A 184 -8.50 -1.43 27.81
C LEU A 184 -9.94 -1.87 28.13
N LYS A 185 -10.45 -1.58 29.34
CA LYS A 185 -11.85 -1.87 29.71
C LYS A 185 -12.84 -1.17 28.78
N GLN A 186 -12.61 0.10 28.44
CA GLN A 186 -13.51 0.85 27.58
C GLN A 186 -13.44 0.40 26.11
N VAL A 187 -12.24 0.13 25.58
CA VAL A 187 -12.07 -0.42 24.22
C VAL A 187 -12.76 -1.79 24.10
N ALA A 188 -12.56 -2.67 25.08
CA ALA A 188 -13.24 -3.96 25.13
C ALA A 188 -14.77 -3.82 25.20
N ALA A 189 -15.27 -2.81 25.91
CA ALA A 189 -16.70 -2.51 25.98
C ALA A 189 -17.26 -2.03 24.64
N ALA A 190 -16.52 -1.17 23.91
CA ALA A 190 -16.94 -0.64 22.63
C ALA A 190 -17.07 -1.75 21.56
N VAL A 191 -16.13 -2.69 21.51
CA VAL A 191 -16.15 -3.78 20.51
C VAL A 191 -17.24 -4.83 20.80
N ASN A 192 -17.58 -5.06 22.07
CA ASN A 192 -18.57 -6.06 22.47
C ASN A 192 -20.03 -5.70 22.08
N ILE A 193 -20.27 -4.48 21.58
CA ILE A 193 -21.61 -3.99 21.22
C ILE A 193 -22.03 -4.44 19.79
N GLN A 194 -21.09 -4.89 18.95
CA GLN A 194 -21.34 -5.15 17.51
C GLN A 194 -21.67 -6.60 17.09
N GLY A 195 -21.71 -7.57 18.00
CA GLY A 195 -22.31 -8.88 17.70
C GLY A 195 -21.45 -10.09 18.08
N ASP A 196 -22.17 -11.06 18.63
CA ASP A 196 -21.78 -12.40 19.07
C ASP A 196 -21.23 -12.54 20.51
N LYS A 197 -21.82 -13.49 21.26
CA LYS A 197 -21.75 -13.62 22.72
C LYS A 197 -20.49 -14.30 23.25
N GLN A 198 -19.36 -14.28 22.54
CA GLN A 198 -18.17 -15.00 22.96
C GLN A 198 -16.92 -14.12 22.96
N GLN A 199 -16.74 -13.43 24.10
CA GLN A 199 -15.55 -12.70 24.55
C GLN A 199 -15.19 -11.46 23.71
N PRO A 200 -14.98 -10.28 24.33
CA PRO A 200 -14.58 -9.08 23.60
C PRO A 200 -13.23 -9.31 22.92
N GLY A 201 -13.23 -9.24 21.58
CA GLY A 201 -12.03 -9.30 20.76
C GLY A 201 -11.43 -7.92 20.61
N VAL A 202 -10.29 -7.65 21.25
CA VAL A 202 -9.60 -6.35 21.15
C VAL A 202 -8.34 -6.51 20.30
N SER A 203 -8.02 -5.56 19.43
CA SER A 203 -6.70 -5.53 18.78
C SER A 203 -5.68 -4.86 19.71
N SER A 204 -4.56 -5.53 19.99
CA SER A 204 -3.51 -4.95 20.84
C SER A 204 -2.90 -3.67 20.22
N ALA A 205 -2.82 -3.61 18.89
CA ALA A 205 -2.39 -2.42 18.16
C ALA A 205 -3.37 -1.24 18.26
N GLU A 206 -4.67 -1.49 18.13
CA GLU A 206 -5.69 -0.43 18.26
C GLU A 206 -5.73 0.10 19.68
N TYR A 207 -5.67 -0.80 20.67
CA TYR A 207 -5.55 -0.43 22.07
C TYR A 207 -4.33 0.46 22.33
N ALA A 208 -3.17 0.14 21.76
CA ALA A 208 -1.97 0.97 21.88
C ALA A 208 -2.13 2.35 21.22
N ARG A 209 -2.74 2.42 20.03
CA ARG A 209 -3.01 3.71 19.34
C ARG A 209 -3.94 4.61 20.13
N VAL A 210 -5.01 4.04 20.69
CA VAL A 210 -5.92 4.79 21.55
C VAL A 210 -5.20 5.29 22.79
N PHE A 211 -4.40 4.44 23.44
CA PHE A 211 -3.61 4.84 24.60
C PHE A 211 -2.64 5.98 24.26
N GLU A 212 -1.90 5.89 23.14
CA GLU A 212 -1.00 6.96 22.70
C GLU A 212 -1.74 8.27 22.43
N GLY A 213 -2.87 8.23 21.70
CA GLY A 213 -3.69 9.41 21.43
C GLY A 213 -4.23 10.08 22.70
N LEU A 214 -4.52 9.30 23.75
CA LEU A 214 -4.92 9.83 25.05
C LEU A 214 -3.73 10.47 25.79
N VAL A 215 -2.57 9.81 25.80
CA VAL A 215 -1.37 10.34 26.47
C VAL A 215 -0.87 11.62 25.80
N ASP A 216 -0.90 11.69 24.47
CA ASP A 216 -0.47 12.88 23.72
C ASP A 216 -1.42 14.07 23.94
N ARG A 217 -2.70 13.79 24.22
CA ARG A 217 -3.69 14.79 24.65
C ARG A 217 -3.58 15.17 26.13
N GLY A 218 -2.64 14.59 26.86
CA GLY A 218 -2.44 14.84 28.30
C GLY A 218 -3.53 14.25 29.20
N VAL A 219 -4.31 13.28 28.71
CA VAL A 219 -5.38 12.63 29.46
C VAL A 219 -4.79 11.77 30.57
N THR A 220 -5.42 11.80 31.74
CA THR A 220 -5.03 11.02 32.93
C THR A 220 -6.15 10.07 33.34
N ALA A 221 -5.82 9.07 34.17
CA ALA A 221 -6.81 8.11 34.66
C ALA A 221 -7.95 8.77 35.48
N GLY A 222 -7.69 9.95 36.06
CA GLY A 222 -8.64 10.70 36.88
C GLY A 222 -9.64 11.57 36.11
N ASP A 223 -9.56 11.63 34.79
CA ASP A 223 -10.44 12.49 34.01
C ASP A 223 -11.91 12.05 34.08
N VAL A 224 -12.79 13.00 34.42
CA VAL A 224 -14.24 12.77 34.60
C VAL A 224 -14.89 12.23 33.32
N ASN A 225 -14.37 12.61 32.16
CA ASN A 225 -14.89 12.22 30.84
C ASN A 225 -14.04 11.13 30.15
N LEU A 226 -13.20 10.40 30.90
CA LEU A 226 -12.27 9.42 30.33
C LEU A 226 -12.96 8.43 29.39
N LYS A 227 -14.13 7.91 29.77
CA LYS A 227 -14.90 6.99 28.92
C LYS A 227 -15.18 7.59 27.52
N ARG A 228 -15.73 8.81 27.46
CA ARG A 228 -16.05 9.50 26.20
C ARG A 228 -14.79 9.82 25.39
N LEU A 229 -13.70 10.16 26.06
CA LEU A 229 -12.42 10.44 25.41
C LEU A 229 -11.82 9.18 24.78
N VAL A 230 -11.92 8.04 25.47
CA VAL A 230 -11.49 6.74 24.93
C VAL A 230 -12.35 6.36 23.73
N GLU A 231 -13.68 6.51 23.81
CA GLU A 231 -14.60 6.25 22.69
C GLU A 231 -14.28 7.15 21.48
N ASP A 232 -14.12 8.47 21.66
CA ASP A 232 -13.74 9.40 20.59
C ASP A 232 -12.38 9.05 19.94
N GLN A 233 -11.39 8.68 20.75
CA GLN A 233 -10.09 8.23 20.23
C GLN A 233 -10.19 6.87 19.54
N PHE A 234 -11.00 5.96 20.04
CA PHE A 234 -11.22 4.66 19.43
C PHE A 234 -11.95 4.79 18.08
N ASP A 235 -13.00 5.60 18.02
CA ASP A 235 -13.71 5.92 16.78
C ASP A 235 -12.76 6.56 15.75
N LYS A 236 -11.85 7.45 16.18
CA LYS A 236 -10.79 7.99 15.31
C LYS A 236 -9.84 6.91 14.80
N VAL A 237 -9.42 6.00 15.68
CA VAL A 237 -8.54 4.87 15.30
C VAL A 237 -9.23 3.90 14.35
N GLN A 238 -10.54 3.68 14.51
CA GLN A 238 -11.34 2.85 13.61
C GLN A 238 -11.66 3.56 12.29
N ALA A 239 -11.95 4.86 12.31
CA ALA A 239 -12.18 5.70 11.13
C ALA A 239 -10.91 5.96 10.32
N LEU A 240 -9.72 5.80 10.90
CA LEU A 240 -8.47 5.69 10.11
C LEU A 240 -8.44 4.43 9.24
N GLY A 241 -9.37 3.48 9.43
CA GLY A 241 -9.58 2.29 8.61
C GLY A 241 -10.75 2.37 7.63
N ASP A 242 -11.68 3.32 7.77
CA ASP A 242 -12.85 3.52 6.89
C ASP A 242 -13.11 5.02 6.68
N ASP A 243 -13.05 5.47 5.42
CA ASP A 243 -13.47 6.76 4.83
C ASP A 243 -13.64 7.98 5.78
N GLN A 244 -12.76 8.98 5.66
CA GLN A 244 -12.87 10.24 6.41
C GLN A 244 -13.96 11.19 5.87
N ALA A 245 -14.76 11.76 6.79
CA ALA A 245 -15.58 12.95 6.56
C ALA A 245 -14.90 14.25 7.04
N MET A 246 -15.04 15.31 6.23
CA MET A 246 -14.15 16.47 6.11
C MET A 246 -14.55 17.74 6.91
N HIS A 247 -14.82 17.69 8.23
CA HIS A 247 -15.23 18.94 8.93
C HIS A 247 -14.66 19.25 10.32
N ASP A 248 -13.58 18.60 10.77
CA ASP A 248 -12.97 18.92 12.08
C ASP A 248 -11.49 19.34 11.98
N ILE A 249 -11.21 20.34 11.14
CA ILE A 249 -9.90 21.04 11.16
C ILE A 249 -9.97 22.20 12.16
N VAL A 250 -9.35 22.00 13.32
CA VAL A 250 -8.89 23.06 14.21
C VAL A 250 -7.79 23.85 13.48
N ILE A 251 -7.86 25.18 13.52
CA ILE A 251 -6.90 26.07 12.86
C ILE A 251 -5.57 26.02 13.63
N ASP A 252 -4.65 25.19 13.12
CA ASP A 252 -3.22 25.30 13.40
C ASP A 252 -2.59 26.11 12.26
N LEU A 253 -1.77 27.12 12.60
CA LEU A 253 -1.13 27.94 11.58
C LEU A 253 -0.04 27.09 10.90
N PRO A 254 -0.07 26.90 9.56
CA PRO A 254 0.90 26.07 8.89
C PRO A 254 2.29 26.70 8.94
N ASP A 255 3.30 25.87 9.18
CA ASP A 255 4.69 26.22 8.98
C ASP A 255 4.90 26.65 7.51
N LEU A 256 5.22 27.93 7.32
CA LEU A 256 5.37 28.53 6.01
C LEU A 256 6.63 28.04 5.29
N GLU A 257 7.62 27.48 6.00
CA GLU A 257 8.79 26.87 5.36
C GLU A 257 8.48 25.46 4.83
N ALA A 258 7.59 24.70 5.48
CA ALA A 258 7.09 23.42 4.98
C ALA A 258 6.30 23.54 3.65
N THR A 259 5.82 24.73 3.33
CA THR A 259 5.03 25.01 2.11
C THR A 259 5.89 25.27 0.86
N THR A 260 7.22 25.41 1.01
CA THR A 260 8.11 25.77 -0.12
C THR A 260 8.72 24.58 -0.85
N ALA A 261 8.62 23.36 -0.30
CA ALA A 261 8.94 22.13 -1.01
C ALA A 261 7.66 21.54 -1.60
N PHE A 262 7.61 21.35 -2.92
CA PHE A 262 6.55 20.58 -3.58
C PHE A 262 6.53 19.17 -2.99
N GLU A 263 5.68 18.94 -1.99
CA GLU A 263 5.68 17.69 -1.26
C GLU A 263 5.05 16.60 -2.15
N VAL A 264 5.88 15.63 -2.55
CA VAL A 264 5.41 14.43 -3.24
C VAL A 264 4.49 13.66 -2.29
N VAL A 265 3.25 13.45 -2.72
CA VAL A 265 2.20 12.76 -1.96
C VAL A 265 2.05 11.34 -2.49
N ALA A 266 2.44 10.35 -1.69
CA ALA A 266 2.43 8.93 -2.08
C ALA A 266 1.06 8.42 -2.54
N SER A 267 -0.02 8.86 -1.88
CA SER A 267 -1.39 8.47 -2.25
C SER A 267 -1.74 8.96 -3.66
N HIS A 268 -1.39 10.19 -4.03
CA HIS A 268 -1.64 10.74 -5.37
C HIS A 268 -0.90 9.95 -6.46
N CYS A 269 0.35 9.54 -6.19
CA CYS A 269 1.12 8.70 -7.11
C CYS A 269 0.44 7.33 -7.34
N LYS A 270 -0.08 6.71 -6.27
CA LYS A 270 -0.76 5.42 -6.36
C LYS A 270 -2.04 5.47 -7.19
N LEU A 271 -2.82 6.55 -7.07
CA LEU A 271 -4.10 6.73 -7.78
C LEU A 271 -3.93 6.82 -9.30
N MET A 272 -2.79 7.36 -9.76
CA MET A 272 -2.49 7.42 -11.19
C MET A 272 -2.46 6.03 -11.84
N GLY A 273 -2.07 5.00 -11.08
CA GLY A 273 -2.08 3.61 -11.55
C GLY A 273 -3.48 3.14 -11.95
N SER A 274 -4.52 3.54 -11.21
CA SER A 274 -5.92 3.23 -11.54
C SER A 274 -6.33 3.81 -12.89
N PHE A 275 -5.93 5.06 -13.19
CA PHE A 275 -6.22 5.69 -14.47
C PHE A 275 -5.45 5.08 -15.64
N ILE A 276 -4.16 4.74 -15.46
CA ILE A 276 -3.37 4.06 -16.49
C ILE A 276 -4.02 2.71 -16.83
N PHE A 277 -4.34 1.93 -15.79
CA PHE A 277 -4.98 0.63 -15.96
C PHE A 277 -6.35 0.75 -16.65
N ALA A 278 -7.17 1.71 -16.22
CA ALA A 278 -8.47 1.97 -16.81
C ALA A 278 -8.39 2.40 -18.28
N SER A 279 -7.42 3.24 -18.63
CA SER A 279 -7.20 3.66 -20.02
C SER A 279 -6.82 2.48 -20.93
N ALA A 280 -6.02 1.53 -20.42
CA ALA A 280 -5.71 0.30 -21.14
C ALA A 280 -6.94 -0.62 -21.25
N PHE A 281 -7.79 -0.68 -20.22
CA PHE A 281 -9.08 -1.37 -20.28
C PHE A 281 -10.02 -0.78 -21.33
N GLU A 282 -10.01 0.54 -21.52
CA GLU A 282 -10.79 1.21 -22.56
C GLU A 282 -10.33 0.78 -23.96
N GLU A 283 -9.01 0.73 -24.21
CA GLU A 283 -8.44 0.28 -25.50
C GLU A 283 -8.71 -1.21 -25.79
N LEU A 284 -8.80 -2.02 -24.73
CA LEU A 284 -9.21 -3.43 -24.80
C LEU A 284 -10.72 -3.63 -24.95
N LYS A 285 -11.51 -2.55 -24.88
CA LYS A 285 -12.97 -2.58 -24.81
C LYS A 285 -13.53 -3.36 -23.63
N ALA A 286 -12.78 -3.45 -22.51
CA ALA A 286 -13.15 -4.28 -21.37
C ALA A 286 -14.47 -3.85 -20.72
N PHE A 287 -14.73 -2.53 -20.65
CA PHE A 287 -16.01 -2.00 -20.14
C PHE A 287 -17.18 -2.46 -21.03
N GLN A 288 -17.04 -2.30 -22.35
CA GLN A 288 -18.04 -2.69 -23.33
C GLN A 288 -18.23 -4.22 -23.38
N VAL A 289 -17.17 -5.00 -23.16
CA VAL A 289 -17.26 -6.46 -23.02
C VAL A 289 -18.14 -6.83 -21.84
N VAL A 290 -17.96 -6.24 -20.66
CA VAL A 290 -18.78 -6.57 -19.49
C VAL A 290 -20.22 -6.13 -19.69
N ASP A 291 -20.46 -4.95 -20.28
CA ASP A 291 -21.82 -4.53 -20.66
C ASP A 291 -22.45 -5.53 -21.65
N LYS A 292 -21.67 -6.09 -22.58
CA LYS A 292 -22.15 -7.12 -23.51
C LYS A 292 -22.44 -8.46 -22.83
N LEU A 293 -21.63 -8.87 -21.85
CA LEU A 293 -21.91 -10.06 -21.03
C LEU A 293 -23.23 -9.93 -20.27
N VAL A 294 -23.54 -8.73 -19.77
CA VAL A 294 -24.85 -8.46 -19.17
C VAL A 294 -25.98 -8.62 -20.19
N GLU A 295 -25.82 -8.07 -21.40
CA GLU A 295 -26.81 -8.22 -22.48
C GLU A 295 -27.05 -9.69 -22.86
N MET A 296 -25.97 -10.47 -23.01
CA MET A 296 -26.05 -11.91 -23.29
C MET A 296 -26.74 -12.68 -22.15
N SER A 297 -26.46 -12.31 -20.90
CA SER A 297 -27.11 -12.89 -19.72
C SER A 297 -28.62 -12.59 -19.69
N GLN A 298 -29.01 -11.34 -20.00
CA GLN A 298 -30.42 -10.93 -20.07
C GLN A 298 -31.22 -11.69 -21.14
N ARG A 299 -30.58 -12.06 -22.25
CA ARG A 299 -31.19 -12.85 -23.33
C ARG A 299 -31.19 -14.36 -23.06
N GLY A 300 -30.42 -14.81 -22.07
CA GLY A 300 -30.22 -16.23 -21.78
C GLY A 300 -29.19 -16.91 -22.69
N ASP A 301 -28.35 -16.15 -23.39
CA ASP A 301 -27.30 -16.67 -24.27
C ASP A 301 -26.09 -17.19 -23.46
N LEU A 302 -25.95 -16.77 -22.20
CA LEU A 302 -24.96 -17.29 -21.26
C LEU A 302 -25.58 -18.37 -20.37
N ALA A 303 -25.15 -19.62 -20.57
CA ALA A 303 -25.54 -20.75 -19.74
C ALA A 303 -24.76 -20.75 -18.39
N LEU A 304 -24.98 -19.73 -17.57
CA LEU A 304 -24.47 -19.67 -16.20
C LEU A 304 -25.39 -20.46 -15.27
N VAL A 305 -24.81 -21.26 -14.37
CA VAL A 305 -25.56 -21.92 -13.30
C VAL A 305 -25.92 -20.85 -12.26
N LYS A 306 -26.72 -21.17 -11.22
CA LYS A 306 -26.94 -20.28 -10.06
C LYS A 306 -25.63 -20.10 -9.25
N GLY A 307 -24.64 -19.46 -9.85
CA GLY A 307 -23.30 -19.24 -9.32
C GLY A 307 -22.97 -17.75 -9.10
N PRO A 308 -21.77 -17.45 -8.59
CA PRO A 308 -21.31 -16.10 -8.28
C PRO A 308 -21.34 -15.14 -9.48
N ALA A 309 -20.96 -15.61 -10.68
CA ALA A 309 -20.96 -14.82 -11.91
C ALA A 309 -22.34 -14.23 -12.27
N GLY A 310 -23.42 -15.02 -12.12
CA GLY A 310 -24.77 -14.54 -12.38
C GLY A 310 -25.20 -13.43 -11.42
N THR A 311 -24.80 -13.54 -10.14
CA THR A 311 -25.06 -12.50 -9.13
C THR A 311 -24.25 -11.25 -9.41
N GLN A 312 -22.98 -11.39 -9.81
CA GLN A 312 -22.12 -10.27 -10.19
C GLN A 312 -22.63 -9.53 -11.42
N LEU A 313 -23.08 -10.25 -12.47
CA LEU A 313 -23.70 -9.63 -13.64
C LEU A 313 -24.97 -8.86 -13.29
N TYR A 314 -25.80 -9.41 -12.39
CA TYR A 314 -26.98 -8.73 -11.91
C TYR A 314 -26.64 -7.45 -11.13
N SER A 315 -25.68 -7.51 -10.21
CA SER A 315 -25.21 -6.33 -9.47
C SER A 315 -24.59 -5.28 -10.40
N TYR A 316 -23.76 -5.70 -11.36
CA TYR A 316 -23.13 -4.81 -12.34
C TYR A 316 -24.17 -4.07 -13.21
N TRP A 317 -25.24 -4.77 -13.59
CA TRP A 317 -26.38 -4.18 -14.27
C TRP A 317 -27.14 -3.19 -13.37
N ARG A 318 -27.40 -3.57 -12.11
CA ARG A 318 -28.17 -2.75 -11.16
C ARG A 318 -27.45 -1.44 -10.80
N GLU A 319 -26.13 -1.49 -10.69
CA GLU A 319 -25.28 -0.34 -10.37
C GLU A 319 -24.97 0.56 -11.58
N ALA A 320 -25.47 0.25 -12.79
CA ALA A 320 -25.20 1.05 -14.00
C ALA A 320 -25.42 2.58 -13.83
N PRO A 321 -26.45 3.07 -13.13
CA PRO A 321 -26.63 4.52 -12.90
C PRO A 321 -25.58 5.14 -11.97
N ASN A 322 -24.94 4.35 -11.11
CA ASN A 322 -23.95 4.80 -10.14
C ASN A 322 -22.51 4.61 -10.64
N ARG A 323 -22.31 3.94 -11.78
CA ARG A 323 -20.99 3.73 -12.40
C ARG A 323 -20.56 4.97 -13.18
N MET A 324 -19.26 5.25 -13.16
CA MET A 324 -18.67 6.33 -13.95
C MET A 324 -18.88 6.08 -15.45
N SER A 325 -19.49 7.06 -16.13
CA SER A 325 -19.73 7.00 -17.56
C SER A 325 -18.43 7.06 -18.37
N GLU A 326 -18.48 6.63 -19.63
CA GLU A 326 -17.32 6.72 -20.53
C GLU A 326 -16.85 8.17 -20.70
N SER A 327 -17.79 9.13 -20.82
CA SER A 327 -17.46 10.55 -20.91
C SER A 327 -16.72 11.05 -19.66
N GLU A 328 -17.15 10.64 -18.47
CA GLU A 328 -16.48 11.04 -17.22
C GLU A 328 -15.08 10.43 -17.12
N ARG A 329 -14.94 9.13 -17.44
CA ARG A 329 -13.64 8.44 -17.48
C ARG A 329 -12.66 9.15 -18.43
N GLN A 330 -13.10 9.45 -19.66
CA GLN A 330 -12.33 10.20 -20.64
C GLN A 330 -11.90 11.60 -20.15
N GLY A 331 -12.79 12.29 -19.42
CA GLY A 331 -12.44 13.57 -18.81
C GLY A 331 -11.28 13.43 -17.81
N PHE A 332 -11.35 12.43 -16.93
CA PHE A 332 -10.25 12.14 -15.99
C PHE A 332 -8.98 11.67 -16.69
N TYR A 333 -9.05 10.87 -17.76
CA TYR A 333 -7.88 10.47 -18.54
C TYR A 333 -7.13 11.67 -19.13
N ALA A 334 -7.85 12.68 -19.62
CA ALA A 334 -7.25 13.91 -20.11
C ALA A 334 -6.61 14.73 -18.98
N MET A 335 -7.30 14.89 -17.85
CA MET A 335 -6.82 15.67 -16.70
C MET A 335 -5.63 15.03 -15.99
N MET A 336 -5.53 13.70 -16.00
CA MET A 336 -4.55 12.94 -15.24
C MET A 336 -3.36 12.50 -16.10
N LEU A 337 -3.65 11.88 -17.24
CA LEU A 337 -2.66 11.23 -18.10
C LEU A 337 -2.33 12.05 -19.36
N GLY A 338 -3.05 13.14 -19.62
CA GLY A 338 -2.87 13.92 -20.84
C GLY A 338 -3.40 13.26 -22.10
N LEU A 339 -4.28 12.26 -21.98
CA LEU A 339 -4.81 11.57 -23.15
C LEU A 339 -5.78 12.47 -23.93
N PRO A 340 -5.69 12.51 -25.28
CA PRO A 340 -6.56 13.34 -26.09
C PRO A 340 -7.97 12.72 -26.14
N THR A 341 -8.95 13.39 -25.54
CA THR A 341 -10.34 12.87 -25.46
C THR A 341 -11.37 13.69 -26.22
N GLY A 342 -10.96 14.77 -26.90
CA GLY A 342 -11.85 15.58 -27.74
C GLY A 342 -12.91 16.39 -26.97
N GLN A 343 -12.90 16.34 -25.63
CA GLN A 343 -13.85 17.07 -24.79
C GLN A 343 -13.41 18.55 -24.63
N PRO A 344 -14.28 19.53 -24.95
CA PRO A 344 -13.94 20.93 -24.83
C PRO A 344 -13.87 21.39 -23.37
N GLY A 345 -12.93 22.29 -23.05
CA GLY A 345 -12.86 22.97 -21.75
C GLY A 345 -12.15 22.21 -20.62
N ILE A 346 -11.59 21.02 -20.90
CA ILE A 346 -10.83 20.24 -19.90
C ILE A 346 -9.38 20.73 -19.83
N LYS A 347 -8.87 20.94 -18.61
CA LYS A 347 -7.45 21.23 -18.38
C LYS A 347 -6.64 19.94 -18.47
N VAL A 348 -6.04 19.71 -19.63
CA VAL A 348 -5.26 18.50 -19.95
C VAL A 348 -3.89 18.53 -19.26
N ASN A 349 -3.44 17.39 -18.72
CA ASN A 349 -2.07 17.23 -18.23
C ASN A 349 -1.10 16.95 -19.39
N THR A 350 -0.65 18.00 -20.05
CA THR A 350 0.20 17.86 -21.25
C THR A 350 1.61 17.33 -20.96
N GLU A 351 2.05 17.37 -19.70
CA GLU A 351 3.43 17.03 -19.30
C GLU A 351 3.60 15.56 -18.93
N PHE A 352 2.54 14.90 -18.46
CA PHE A 352 2.62 13.54 -17.90
C PHE A 352 3.31 12.55 -18.83
N GLN A 353 2.93 12.52 -20.11
CA GLN A 353 3.46 11.56 -21.07
C GLN A 353 4.98 11.71 -21.25
N ASP A 354 5.49 12.95 -21.32
CA ASP A 354 6.92 13.21 -21.46
C ASP A 354 7.69 12.80 -20.19
N LEU A 355 7.18 13.22 -19.02
CA LEU A 355 7.78 12.89 -17.72
C LEU A 355 7.79 11.38 -17.46
N TRP A 356 6.70 10.70 -17.80
CA TRP A 356 6.56 9.24 -17.69
C TRP A 356 7.62 8.52 -18.53
N LEU A 357 7.68 8.86 -19.82
CA LEU A 357 8.61 8.22 -20.75
C LEU A 357 10.07 8.53 -20.43
N ARG A 358 10.35 9.74 -19.94
CA ARG A 358 11.68 10.13 -19.45
C ARG A 358 12.11 9.30 -18.24
N PHE A 359 11.21 9.10 -17.28
CA PHE A 359 11.49 8.26 -16.13
C PHE A 359 11.77 6.81 -16.54
N VAL A 360 10.84 6.20 -17.29
CA VAL A 360 10.98 4.82 -17.78
C VAL A 360 12.27 4.62 -18.58
N SER A 361 12.59 5.55 -19.49
CA SER A 361 13.83 5.50 -20.28
C SER A 361 15.07 5.65 -19.40
N SER A 362 15.04 6.53 -18.40
CA SER A 362 16.18 6.72 -17.48
C SER A 362 16.49 5.46 -16.66
N VAL A 363 15.47 4.73 -16.22
CA VAL A 363 15.65 3.45 -15.50
C VAL A 363 16.28 2.39 -16.41
N SER A 364 15.82 2.31 -17.66
CA SER A 364 16.37 1.39 -18.66
C SER A 364 17.84 1.67 -18.96
N THR A 365 18.19 2.93 -19.23
CA THR A 365 19.57 3.36 -19.48
C THR A 365 20.49 3.06 -18.29
N LEU A 366 20.03 3.31 -17.05
CA LEU A 366 20.78 3.00 -15.83
C LEU A 366 21.17 1.52 -15.76
N VAL A 367 20.24 0.61 -16.03
CA VAL A 367 20.48 -0.84 -15.97
C VAL A 367 21.37 -1.29 -17.12
N ARG A 368 21.22 -0.71 -18.31
CA ARG A 368 22.08 -0.97 -19.46
C ARG A 368 23.54 -0.57 -19.14
N GLU A 369 23.75 0.62 -18.60
CA GLU A 369 25.08 1.11 -18.18
C GLU A 369 25.68 0.20 -17.10
N ALA A 370 24.91 -0.17 -16.07
CA ALA A 370 25.37 -1.05 -15.00
C ALA A 370 25.78 -2.45 -15.51
N ARG A 371 25.03 -3.01 -16.46
CA ARG A 371 25.38 -4.31 -17.08
C ARG A 371 26.65 -4.22 -17.93
N VAL A 372 26.82 -3.15 -18.69
CA VAL A 372 28.02 -2.92 -19.51
C VAL A 372 29.25 -2.74 -18.61
N ASP A 373 29.14 -1.99 -17.52
CA ASP A 373 30.23 -1.81 -16.56
C ASP A 373 30.66 -3.16 -15.94
N ALA A 374 29.69 -3.98 -15.53
CA ALA A 374 29.93 -5.32 -15.00
C ALA A 374 30.62 -6.26 -16.00
N LEU A 375 30.36 -6.12 -17.31
CA LEU A 375 30.98 -6.94 -18.36
C LEU A 375 32.39 -6.47 -18.73
N ILE A 376 32.67 -5.17 -18.71
CA ILE A 376 33.95 -4.62 -19.18
C ILE A 376 34.99 -4.57 -18.06
N ARG A 377 34.60 -4.41 -16.78
CA ARG A 377 35.57 -4.12 -15.70
C ARG A 377 35.17 -4.76 -14.36
N ALA A 378 35.65 -5.97 -14.10
CA ALA A 378 35.43 -6.68 -12.85
C ALA A 378 36.16 -6.07 -11.61
N SER A 379 36.97 -5.01 -11.74
CA SER A 379 37.92 -4.59 -10.69
C SER A 379 37.92 -3.10 -10.29
N THR A 380 37.10 -2.23 -10.89
CA THR A 380 37.01 -0.82 -10.44
C THR A 380 35.61 -0.24 -10.69
N PRO A 381 34.75 -0.12 -9.66
CA PRO A 381 33.40 0.42 -9.81
C PRO A 381 33.45 1.91 -10.15
N MET A 382 32.81 2.32 -11.25
CA MET A 382 32.50 3.73 -11.49
C MET A 382 31.10 4.06 -10.93
N ALA A 383 30.89 5.33 -10.57
CA ALA A 383 29.59 5.81 -10.12
C ALA A 383 28.60 5.82 -11.30
N VAL A 384 27.68 4.85 -11.34
CA VAL A 384 26.54 4.84 -12.28
C VAL A 384 25.67 6.08 -12.01
N ASN A 385 25.15 6.73 -13.06
CA ASN A 385 24.42 8.00 -12.97
C ASN A 385 22.99 7.85 -12.38
N GLN A 386 22.91 7.53 -11.09
CA GLN A 386 21.66 7.39 -10.32
C GLN A 386 20.91 8.73 -10.13
N GLN A 387 21.63 9.85 -10.20
CA GLN A 387 21.04 11.19 -9.97
C GLN A 387 20.06 11.58 -11.07
N GLN A 388 20.30 11.11 -12.30
CA GLN A 388 19.40 11.35 -13.40
C GLN A 388 18.05 10.65 -13.24
N VAL A 389 18.07 9.36 -12.87
CA VAL A 389 16.85 8.58 -12.60
C VAL A 389 16.07 9.23 -11.47
N LYS A 390 16.77 9.68 -10.43
CA LYS A 390 16.18 10.36 -9.29
C LYS A 390 15.50 11.68 -9.66
N LYS A 391 16.11 12.48 -10.54
CA LYS A 391 15.50 13.71 -11.06
C LYS A 391 14.24 13.39 -11.86
N ALA A 392 14.32 12.47 -12.82
CA ALA A 392 13.16 12.09 -13.63
C ALA A 392 12.00 11.54 -12.79
N ALA A 393 12.33 10.75 -11.75
CA ALA A 393 11.35 10.22 -10.81
C ALA A 393 10.70 11.33 -9.95
N ARG A 394 11.48 12.31 -9.46
CA ARG A 394 10.96 13.47 -8.75
C ARG A 394 10.04 14.33 -9.62
N ASP A 395 10.47 14.64 -10.85
CA ASP A 395 9.69 15.46 -11.78
C ASP A 395 8.34 14.79 -12.07
N LEU A 396 8.34 13.48 -12.34
CA LEU A 396 7.11 12.69 -12.54
C LEU A 396 6.24 12.66 -11.29
N ALA A 397 6.80 12.36 -10.11
CA ALA A 397 6.04 12.26 -8.87
C ALA A 397 5.43 13.61 -8.44
N THR A 398 6.10 14.71 -8.76
CA THR A 398 5.59 16.08 -8.55
C THR A 398 4.39 16.36 -9.47
N ASN A 399 4.47 15.99 -10.74
CA ASN A 399 3.34 16.09 -11.67
C ASN A 399 2.14 15.24 -11.22
N MET A 400 2.37 13.98 -10.81
CA MET A 400 1.31 13.12 -10.28
C MET A 400 0.66 13.72 -9.01
N SER A 401 1.47 14.31 -8.12
CA SER A 401 0.99 14.96 -6.90
C SER A 401 0.18 16.22 -7.21
N LEU A 402 0.55 16.96 -8.26
CA LEU A 402 -0.14 18.17 -8.72
C LEU A 402 -1.45 17.85 -9.45
N HIS A 403 -1.65 16.66 -10.01
CA HIS A 403 -2.89 16.30 -10.69
C HIS A 403 -3.81 15.38 -9.86
N GLY A 404 -3.29 14.68 -8.85
CA GLY A 404 -4.04 13.71 -8.04
C GLY A 404 -4.93 14.25 -6.92
N TYR A 405 -5.37 15.51 -6.97
CA TYR A 405 -6.19 16.12 -5.91
C TYR A 405 -7.69 16.24 -6.27
N GLY A 406 -8.51 16.53 -5.26
CA GLY A 406 -9.94 16.84 -5.44
C GLY A 406 -10.74 15.65 -5.97
N MET A 407 -11.61 15.88 -6.95
CA MET A 407 -12.47 14.83 -7.52
C MET A 407 -11.70 13.69 -8.18
N ALA A 408 -10.44 13.92 -8.59
CA ALA A 408 -9.60 12.86 -9.16
C ALA A 408 -9.32 11.73 -8.15
N PHE A 409 -9.26 12.06 -6.85
CA PHE A 409 -9.05 11.06 -5.79
C PHE A 409 -10.23 10.08 -5.70
N TYR A 410 -11.45 10.63 -5.57
CA TYR A 410 -12.68 9.84 -5.50
C TYR A 410 -12.93 9.07 -6.79
N ALA A 411 -12.72 9.73 -7.93
CA ALA A 411 -12.82 9.09 -9.24
C ALA A 411 -11.88 7.89 -9.39
N ALA A 412 -10.64 7.98 -8.89
CA ALA A 412 -9.70 6.87 -8.91
C ALA A 412 -10.12 5.71 -7.99
N ALA A 413 -10.72 6.00 -6.82
CA ALA A 413 -11.23 5.00 -5.90
C ALA A 413 -12.44 4.25 -6.50
N ASP A 414 -13.41 4.99 -7.06
CA ASP A 414 -14.57 4.43 -7.74
C ASP A 414 -14.16 3.57 -8.94
N LEU A 415 -13.21 4.08 -9.75
CA LEU A 415 -12.68 3.36 -10.91
C LEU A 415 -11.92 2.09 -10.49
N GLN A 416 -11.14 2.16 -9.41
CA GLN A 416 -10.45 1.00 -8.86
C GLN A 416 -11.44 -0.07 -8.38
N LYS A 417 -12.50 0.33 -7.67
CA LYS A 417 -13.58 -0.58 -7.26
C LYS A 417 -14.23 -1.23 -8.48
N GLN A 418 -14.64 -0.43 -9.46
CA GLN A 418 -15.25 -0.93 -10.69
C GLN A 418 -14.35 -1.92 -11.45
N ILE A 419 -13.05 -1.61 -11.56
CA ILE A 419 -12.06 -2.50 -12.18
C ILE A 419 -11.95 -3.81 -11.42
N ASN A 420 -11.87 -3.77 -10.09
CA ASN A 420 -11.76 -4.98 -9.27
C ASN A 420 -13.01 -5.86 -9.39
N ASP A 421 -14.19 -5.26 -9.39
CA ASP A 421 -15.46 -5.97 -9.59
C ASP A 421 -15.51 -6.64 -10.98
N MET A 422 -15.05 -5.93 -12.02
CA MET A 422 -14.93 -6.49 -13.37
C MET A 422 -13.90 -7.62 -13.46
N ILE A 423 -12.73 -7.48 -12.82
CA ILE A 423 -11.72 -8.53 -12.75
C ILE A 423 -12.28 -9.76 -12.05
N ALA A 424 -12.95 -9.58 -10.90
CA ALA A 424 -13.55 -10.68 -10.15
C ALA A 424 -14.60 -11.43 -10.97
N LEU A 425 -15.44 -10.71 -11.73
CA LEU A 425 -16.40 -11.30 -12.65
C LEU A 425 -15.71 -12.05 -13.80
N LEU A 426 -14.74 -11.42 -14.48
CA LEU A 426 -14.07 -12.00 -15.65
C LEU A 426 -13.16 -13.19 -15.29
N GLN A 427 -12.73 -13.30 -14.02
CA GLN A 427 -11.97 -14.43 -13.50
C GLN A 427 -12.85 -15.55 -12.93
N ASP A 428 -14.18 -15.39 -12.90
CA ASP A 428 -15.07 -16.43 -12.41
C ASP A 428 -14.96 -17.70 -13.27
N ARG A 429 -14.87 -18.86 -12.60
CA ARG A 429 -14.63 -20.14 -13.29
C ARG A 429 -15.79 -20.56 -14.20
N GLU A 430 -17.03 -20.23 -13.85
CA GLU A 430 -18.18 -20.55 -14.71
C GLU A 430 -18.13 -19.70 -15.98
N LEU A 431 -17.80 -18.41 -15.84
CA LEU A 431 -17.67 -17.51 -16.98
C LEU A 431 -16.50 -17.93 -17.88
N LEU A 432 -15.32 -18.20 -17.31
CA LEU A 432 -14.17 -18.73 -18.05
C LEU A 432 -14.52 -20.01 -18.83
N SER A 433 -15.24 -20.93 -18.18
CA SER A 433 -15.67 -22.18 -18.81
C SER A 433 -16.69 -21.97 -19.92
N ALA A 434 -17.60 -20.98 -19.80
CA ALA A 434 -18.60 -20.68 -20.81
C ALA A 434 -17.97 -20.19 -22.12
N PHE A 435 -16.83 -19.51 -22.03
CA PHE A 435 -16.07 -19.01 -23.18
C PHE A 435 -14.94 -19.96 -23.60
N GLY A 436 -14.54 -20.92 -22.76
CA GLY A 436 -13.36 -21.76 -23.02
C GLY A 436 -12.04 -21.00 -22.85
N ALA A 437 -12.05 -19.95 -22.03
CA ALA A 437 -10.90 -19.10 -21.75
C ALA A 437 -10.10 -19.60 -20.54
N ASN A 438 -8.79 -19.41 -20.56
CA ASN A 438 -7.91 -19.77 -19.45
C ASN A 438 -7.76 -18.64 -18.42
N ASP A 439 -8.04 -17.40 -18.81
CA ASP A 439 -7.93 -16.20 -17.98
C ASP A 439 -8.94 -15.12 -18.42
N MET A 440 -9.07 -14.07 -17.60
CA MET A 440 -10.02 -12.97 -17.85
C MET A 440 -9.83 -12.29 -19.21
N TRP A 441 -8.59 -12.22 -19.66
CA TRP A 441 -8.23 -11.58 -20.90
C TRP A 441 -8.67 -12.40 -22.11
N GLY A 442 -8.64 -13.73 -22.02
CA GLY A 442 -9.20 -14.60 -23.05
C GLY A 442 -10.70 -14.36 -23.25
N VAL A 443 -11.44 -14.11 -22.16
CA VAL A 443 -12.87 -13.73 -22.24
C VAL A 443 -13.03 -12.38 -22.94
N ILE A 444 -12.23 -11.38 -22.56
CA ILE A 444 -12.22 -10.06 -23.20
C ILE A 444 -11.96 -10.19 -24.70
N ASP A 445 -10.91 -10.93 -25.09
CA ASP A 445 -10.53 -11.08 -26.49
C ASP A 445 -11.62 -11.77 -27.31
N GLN A 446 -12.23 -12.83 -26.77
CA GLN A 446 -13.26 -13.60 -27.47
C GLN A 446 -14.56 -12.80 -27.65
N VAL A 447 -15.02 -12.13 -26.60
CA VAL A 447 -16.23 -11.28 -26.68
C VAL A 447 -15.96 -10.07 -27.55
N ALA A 448 -14.82 -9.41 -27.40
CA ALA A 448 -14.47 -8.26 -28.24
C ALA A 448 -14.39 -8.65 -29.72
N GLN A 449 -13.81 -9.80 -30.04
CA GLN A 449 -13.70 -10.30 -31.42
C GLN A 449 -15.05 -10.67 -32.02
N THR A 450 -15.92 -11.31 -31.24
CA THR A 450 -17.20 -11.83 -31.73
C THR A 450 -18.28 -10.75 -31.82
N GLU A 451 -18.34 -9.85 -30.82
CA GLU A 451 -19.46 -8.93 -30.63
C GLU A 451 -19.10 -7.46 -30.87
N LEU A 452 -17.82 -7.08 -30.75
CA LEU A 452 -17.39 -5.66 -30.75
C LEU A 452 -16.44 -5.31 -31.90
N GLY A 453 -16.27 -6.20 -32.88
CA GLY A 453 -15.41 -5.99 -34.05
C GLY A 453 -13.90 -6.05 -33.76
N GLY A 454 -13.50 -6.72 -32.67
CA GLY A 454 -12.11 -6.93 -32.27
C GLY A 454 -11.57 -5.88 -31.29
N ALA A 455 -10.74 -6.32 -30.35
CA ALA A 455 -9.92 -5.45 -29.51
C ALA A 455 -8.64 -5.04 -30.27
N ARG A 456 -8.14 -3.82 -30.04
CA ARG A 456 -6.86 -3.40 -30.60
C ARG A 456 -5.73 -4.02 -29.79
N ASN A 457 -4.87 -4.82 -30.42
CA ASN A 457 -3.58 -5.30 -29.89
C ASN A 457 -3.63 -5.70 -28.40
N SER A 458 -4.36 -6.78 -28.09
CA SER A 458 -4.70 -7.11 -26.70
C SER A 458 -3.50 -7.44 -25.81
N SER A 459 -2.46 -8.06 -26.38
CA SER A 459 -1.20 -8.34 -25.69
C SER A 459 -0.52 -7.05 -25.22
N LYS A 460 -0.48 -6.02 -26.06
CA LYS A 460 0.14 -4.72 -25.74
C LYS A 460 -0.54 -4.06 -24.54
N TYR A 461 -1.86 -3.91 -24.57
CA TYR A 461 -2.56 -3.16 -23.51
C TYR A 461 -2.63 -3.93 -22.19
N ARG A 462 -2.65 -5.27 -22.22
CA ARG A 462 -2.46 -6.09 -21.00
C ARG A 462 -1.13 -5.78 -20.33
N MET A 463 -0.05 -5.72 -21.10
CA MET A 463 1.30 -5.47 -20.59
C MET A 463 1.43 -4.03 -20.10
N LEU A 464 0.96 -3.04 -20.86
CA LEU A 464 0.95 -1.64 -20.43
C LEU A 464 0.15 -1.42 -19.13
N ALA A 465 -1.03 -2.06 -18.99
CA ALA A 465 -1.84 -1.96 -17.77
C ALA A 465 -1.07 -2.47 -16.54
N THR A 466 -0.44 -3.64 -16.68
CA THR A 466 0.29 -4.29 -15.58
C THR A 466 1.56 -3.50 -15.23
N SER A 467 2.37 -3.14 -16.23
CA SER A 467 3.61 -2.37 -16.03
C SER A 467 3.33 -0.99 -15.45
N GLY A 468 2.29 -0.30 -15.93
CA GLY A 468 1.89 1.01 -15.41
C GLY A 468 1.49 0.96 -13.93
N ALA A 469 0.74 -0.07 -13.52
CA ALA A 469 0.36 -0.27 -12.12
C ALA A 469 1.58 -0.54 -11.23
N ILE A 470 2.55 -1.35 -11.69
CA ILE A 470 3.80 -1.63 -10.97
C ILE A 470 4.63 -0.36 -10.80
N ILE A 471 4.84 0.41 -11.87
CA ILE A 471 5.65 1.63 -11.86
C ILE A 471 5.06 2.67 -10.90
N THR A 472 3.75 2.92 -10.98
CA THR A 472 3.07 3.89 -10.10
C THR A 472 3.06 3.46 -8.64
N ALA A 473 2.84 2.17 -8.37
CA ALA A 473 2.94 1.61 -7.01
C ALA A 473 4.37 1.71 -6.45
N TRP A 474 5.40 1.54 -7.28
CA TRP A 474 6.78 1.67 -6.86
C TRP A 474 7.15 3.10 -6.51
N ILE A 475 6.76 4.08 -7.33
CA ILE A 475 6.96 5.50 -7.03
C ILE A 475 6.29 5.87 -5.71
N ALA A 476 5.04 5.41 -5.50
CA ALA A 476 4.29 5.66 -4.27
C ALA A 476 4.94 5.03 -3.02
N GLY A 477 5.53 3.83 -3.15
CA GLY A 477 6.21 3.14 -2.05
C GLY A 477 7.61 3.69 -1.73
N ASN A 478 8.19 4.51 -2.60
CA ASN A 478 9.58 4.98 -2.50
C ASN A 478 9.71 6.51 -2.39
N THR A 479 8.69 7.21 -1.88
CA THR A 479 8.71 8.67 -1.74
C THR A 479 9.81 9.19 -0.80
N GLU A 480 10.25 8.39 0.18
CA GLU A 480 11.37 8.76 1.04
C GLU A 480 12.71 8.75 0.29
N ARG A 481 12.94 7.75 -0.59
CA ARG A 481 14.11 7.71 -1.48
C ARG A 481 14.10 8.87 -2.47
N LEU A 482 12.91 9.33 -2.86
CA LEU A 482 12.71 10.57 -3.62
C LEU A 482 12.98 11.84 -2.80
N ARG A 483 13.06 11.81 -1.47
CA ARG A 483 13.33 13.00 -0.64
C ARG A 483 14.80 13.08 -0.24
N ASP A 484 15.40 11.97 0.18
CA ASP A 484 16.81 11.91 0.55
C ASP A 484 17.70 12.14 -0.69
N PRO A 485 18.65 13.10 -0.72
CA PRO A 485 19.60 13.27 -1.82
C PRO A 485 20.61 12.12 -1.98
N THR A 486 20.94 11.42 -0.87
CA THR A 486 22.09 10.52 -0.77
C THR A 486 21.77 9.06 -1.06
N SER A 487 20.55 8.60 -0.77
CA SER A 487 20.11 7.23 -1.10
C SER A 487 20.15 6.95 -2.62
N PRO A 488 20.63 5.77 -3.08
CA PRO A 488 20.43 5.36 -4.47
C PRO A 488 18.93 5.27 -4.79
N MET A 489 18.57 5.56 -6.06
CA MET A 489 17.18 5.48 -6.49
C MET A 489 16.76 4.04 -6.79
N VAL A 490 17.64 3.29 -7.46
CA VAL A 490 17.45 1.86 -7.79
C VAL A 490 18.61 1.08 -7.21
N ASP A 491 18.32 0.10 -6.36
CA ASP A 491 19.30 -0.84 -5.83
C ASP A 491 19.64 -1.91 -6.88
N LEU A 492 20.80 -1.74 -7.51
CA LEU A 492 21.30 -2.65 -8.54
C LEU A 492 21.62 -4.05 -8.01
N GLY A 493 21.87 -4.21 -6.70
CA GLY A 493 22.05 -5.51 -6.06
C GLY A 493 20.76 -6.32 -6.03
N ILE A 494 19.65 -5.68 -5.69
CA ILE A 494 18.30 -6.27 -5.74
C ILE A 494 17.91 -6.61 -7.18
N VAL A 495 18.24 -5.75 -8.15
CA VAL A 495 17.95 -6.01 -9.57
C VAL A 495 18.70 -7.23 -10.10
N GLY A 496 19.97 -7.39 -9.71
CA GLY A 496 20.79 -8.54 -10.11
C GLY A 496 20.39 -9.84 -9.41
N ASN A 497 19.89 -9.77 -8.17
CA ASN A 497 19.47 -10.92 -7.38
C ASN A 497 18.19 -10.61 -6.59
N PRO A 498 17.00 -10.73 -7.22
CA PRO A 498 15.75 -10.32 -6.59
C PRO A 498 15.38 -11.20 -5.39
N PRO A 499 14.96 -10.59 -4.26
CA PRO A 499 14.53 -11.34 -3.08
C PRO A 499 13.24 -12.11 -3.35
N THR A 500 13.03 -13.20 -2.62
CA THR A 500 11.76 -13.94 -2.68
C THR A 500 10.63 -13.11 -2.08
N ARG A 501 9.49 -13.07 -2.75
CA ARG A 501 8.35 -12.25 -2.31
C ARG A 501 7.54 -13.00 -1.24
N PRO A 502 7.18 -12.35 -0.10
CA PRO A 502 6.25 -12.91 0.88
C PRO A 502 4.87 -13.26 0.30
N ARG A 503 4.22 -14.28 0.87
CA ARG A 503 2.90 -14.75 0.41
C ARG A 503 1.84 -13.65 0.57
N GLY A 504 1.00 -13.46 -0.45
CA GLY A 504 -0.03 -12.41 -0.47
C GLY A 504 0.44 -11.06 -1.03
N GLN A 505 1.74 -10.88 -1.26
CA GLN A 505 2.24 -9.72 -1.99
C GLN A 505 2.36 -10.06 -3.49
N SER A 506 1.99 -9.11 -4.33
CA SER A 506 2.19 -9.10 -5.79
C SER A 506 3.04 -7.90 -6.21
N ALA A 507 3.54 -7.91 -7.45
CA ALA A 507 4.35 -6.84 -8.02
C ALA A 507 3.57 -5.53 -8.10
N VAL A 508 2.24 -5.64 -8.21
CA VAL A 508 1.34 -4.50 -8.23
C VAL A 508 1.09 -3.96 -6.82
N SER A 509 1.11 -4.82 -5.79
CA SER A 509 0.85 -4.40 -4.40
C SER A 509 2.09 -3.85 -3.68
N HIS A 510 3.24 -4.48 -3.87
CA HIS A 510 4.50 -4.21 -3.17
C HIS A 510 5.67 -4.46 -4.13
N PRO A 511 5.86 -3.58 -5.13
CA PRO A 511 6.96 -3.69 -6.08
C PRO A 511 8.32 -3.43 -5.42
N ASN A 512 9.31 -4.23 -5.78
CA ASN A 512 10.72 -3.97 -5.49
C ASN A 512 11.43 -3.37 -6.73
N ASP A 513 12.73 -3.09 -6.60
CA ASP A 513 13.51 -2.45 -7.66
C ASP A 513 13.67 -3.35 -8.90
N TYR A 514 13.65 -4.67 -8.74
CA TYR A 514 13.61 -5.61 -9.87
C TYR A 514 12.27 -5.53 -10.62
N ASP A 515 11.14 -5.46 -9.89
CA ASP A 515 9.82 -5.31 -10.50
C ASP A 515 9.70 -4.00 -11.27
N LEU A 516 10.23 -2.90 -10.72
CA LEU A 516 10.29 -1.60 -11.41
C LEU A 516 11.04 -1.74 -12.73
N VAL A 517 12.28 -2.25 -12.69
CA VAL A 517 13.13 -2.37 -13.88
C VAL A 517 12.42 -3.21 -14.93
N ASN A 518 11.90 -4.38 -14.54
CA ASN A 518 11.19 -5.25 -15.47
C ASN A 518 9.94 -4.58 -16.06
N ALA A 519 9.16 -3.86 -15.25
CA ALA A 519 7.99 -3.12 -15.72
C ALA A 519 8.37 -1.99 -16.69
N CYS A 520 9.46 -1.27 -16.44
CA CYS A 520 9.99 -0.25 -17.34
C CYS A 520 10.43 -0.84 -18.69
N GLU A 521 11.16 -1.96 -18.68
CA GLU A 521 11.57 -2.66 -19.91
C GLU A 521 10.36 -3.16 -20.72
N MET A 522 9.39 -3.80 -20.05
CA MET A 522 8.15 -4.24 -20.69
C MET A 522 7.37 -3.05 -21.27
N TRP A 523 7.30 -1.93 -20.54
CA TRP A 523 6.63 -0.73 -21.02
C TRP A 523 7.27 -0.21 -22.31
N LEU A 524 8.61 -0.10 -22.36
CA LEU A 524 9.33 0.40 -23.55
C LEU A 524 9.15 -0.53 -24.76
N ALA A 525 9.21 -1.85 -24.53
CA ALA A 525 9.02 -2.85 -25.58
C ALA A 525 7.67 -2.70 -26.28
N ASP A 526 6.60 -2.46 -25.53
CA ASP A 526 5.23 -2.35 -26.06
C ASP A 526 4.83 -0.95 -26.53
N SER A 527 5.60 0.07 -26.12
CA SER A 527 5.42 1.46 -26.54
C SER A 527 5.94 1.74 -27.97
N ALA A 528 6.59 0.77 -28.62
CA ALA A 528 7.21 0.89 -29.95
C ALA A 528 8.21 2.05 -30.04
N MET A 529 9.02 2.24 -28.99
CA MET A 529 10.09 3.23 -28.99
C MET A 529 11.38 2.65 -29.56
N ASP A 530 12.06 3.40 -30.43
CA ASP A 530 13.40 3.05 -30.92
C ASP A 530 14.49 3.38 -29.88
N GLU A 531 15.60 2.63 -29.90
CA GLU A 531 16.73 2.76 -28.95
C GLU A 531 17.31 4.18 -28.95
N GLY A 532 17.41 4.82 -30.12
CA GLY A 532 17.89 6.19 -30.24
C GLY A 532 16.96 7.22 -29.56
N ARG A 533 15.65 6.94 -29.53
CA ARG A 533 14.67 7.80 -28.83
C ARG A 533 14.75 7.59 -27.31
N ILE A 534 14.96 6.36 -26.85
CA ILE A 534 15.14 6.05 -25.43
C ILE A 534 16.37 6.81 -24.88
N GLU A 535 17.49 6.78 -25.61
CA GLU A 535 18.72 7.46 -25.19
C GLU A 535 18.59 8.99 -25.19
N GLN A 536 17.84 9.57 -26.15
CA GLN A 536 17.53 11.00 -26.15
C GLN A 536 16.63 11.42 -24.99
N MET A 537 15.62 10.60 -24.66
CA MET A 537 14.72 10.87 -23.54
C MET A 537 15.42 10.67 -22.18
N SER A 538 16.39 9.77 -22.12
CA SER A 538 17.27 9.59 -20.98
C SER A 538 18.44 10.59 -20.95
N GLN A 539 18.31 11.81 -21.49
CA GLN A 539 19.29 12.89 -21.27
C GLN A 539 18.81 13.88 -20.20
N PRO A 540 19.71 14.49 -19.40
CA PRO A 540 19.33 15.53 -18.46
C PRO A 540 18.76 16.75 -19.19
N ARG A 541 17.49 17.05 -18.94
CA ARG A 541 16.81 18.30 -19.34
C ARG A 541 16.32 19.06 -18.12
N GLU A 542 16.16 20.37 -18.28
CA GLU A 542 15.48 21.21 -17.30
C GLU A 542 14.02 20.74 -17.16
N ALA A 543 13.48 20.77 -15.93
CA ALA A 543 12.08 20.40 -15.72
C ALA A 543 11.20 21.52 -16.31
N PRO A 544 10.02 21.19 -16.87
CA PRO A 544 9.07 22.23 -17.27
C PRO A 544 8.71 23.09 -16.05
N ASN A 545 8.51 24.39 -16.26
CA ASN A 545 8.07 25.31 -15.21
C ASN A 545 6.64 24.95 -14.79
N MET A 546 6.51 24.04 -13.83
CA MET A 546 5.24 23.70 -13.22
C MET A 546 4.79 24.86 -12.32
N THR A 547 3.85 25.67 -12.81
CA THR A 547 3.20 26.69 -11.99
C THR A 547 2.55 26.02 -10.77
N SER A 548 2.71 26.63 -9.59
CA SER A 548 2.03 26.17 -8.38
C SER A 548 0.51 26.04 -8.59
N ARG A 549 -0.15 25.27 -7.71
CA ARG A 549 -1.61 25.06 -7.70
C ARG A 549 -2.30 26.35 -8.14
N PRO A 550 -3.21 26.34 -9.13
CA PRO A 550 -3.86 27.56 -9.56
C PRO A 550 -4.60 28.15 -8.35
N ILE A 551 -4.02 29.19 -7.73
CA ILE A 551 -4.72 30.02 -6.76
C ILE A 551 -5.74 30.75 -7.60
N GLN A 552 -6.95 30.19 -7.69
CA GLN A 552 -8.05 30.90 -8.27
C GLN A 552 -8.36 32.06 -7.32
N ILE A 553 -7.84 33.24 -7.63
CA ILE A 553 -8.26 34.48 -7.00
C ILE A 553 -9.78 34.51 -7.16
N PRO A 554 -10.59 34.51 -6.07
CA PRO A 554 -12.04 34.56 -6.18
C PRO A 554 -12.47 35.67 -7.13
N SER A 555 -13.53 35.48 -7.93
CA SER A 555 -13.99 36.48 -8.91
C SER A 555 -14.16 37.86 -8.28
N ILE A 556 -14.66 37.91 -7.04
CA ILE A 556 -14.78 39.13 -6.23
C ILE A 556 -13.43 39.80 -5.96
N ALA A 557 -12.37 39.03 -5.68
CA ALA A 557 -11.04 39.57 -5.45
C ALA A 557 -10.37 39.99 -6.78
N ARG A 558 -10.70 39.35 -7.90
CA ARG A 558 -10.32 39.77 -9.26
C ARG A 558 -10.98 41.10 -9.63
N ASP A 559 -12.29 41.21 -9.42
CA ASP A 559 -13.05 42.44 -9.65
C ASP A 559 -12.58 43.59 -8.74
N LEU A 560 -12.22 43.28 -7.48
CA LEU A 560 -11.64 44.28 -6.56
C LEU A 560 -10.25 44.73 -6.98
N LEU A 561 -9.38 43.83 -7.44
CA LEU A 561 -8.03 44.15 -7.93
C LEU A 561 -8.06 44.96 -9.24
N ASP A 562 -8.99 44.64 -10.14
CA ASP A 562 -9.23 45.41 -11.37
C ASP A 562 -9.87 46.78 -11.05
N SER A 563 -10.76 46.87 -10.07
CA SER A 563 -11.35 48.14 -9.61
C SER A 563 -10.34 49.05 -8.89
N ALA A 564 -9.30 48.47 -8.28
CA ALA A 564 -8.24 49.18 -7.58
C ALA A 564 -7.05 49.57 -8.49
N GLY A 565 -7.11 49.24 -9.79
CA GLY A 565 -6.06 49.58 -10.77
C GLY A 565 -4.73 48.85 -10.54
N LEU A 566 -4.74 47.74 -9.80
CA LEU A 566 -3.56 46.93 -9.45
C LEU A 566 -3.45 45.65 -10.28
N GLY A 567 -4.20 45.54 -11.38
CA GLY A 567 -4.09 44.43 -12.33
C GLY A 567 -2.66 44.30 -12.85
N MET A 568 -1.98 43.22 -12.44
CA MET A 568 -0.65 42.83 -12.92
C MET A 568 -0.69 42.56 -14.43
N GLY A 569 -0.38 43.59 -15.21
CA GLY A 569 0.03 43.46 -16.60
C GLY A 569 1.43 42.83 -16.68
N MET A 570 1.50 41.51 -16.75
CA MET A 570 2.64 40.81 -17.35
C MET A 570 2.24 40.39 -18.77
N GLY A 571 2.98 40.93 -19.74
CA GLY A 571 2.64 40.93 -21.15
C GLY A 571 2.60 39.55 -21.79
N TYR A 572 1.50 39.27 -22.49
CA TYR A 572 1.53 38.44 -23.68
C TYR A 572 1.75 39.35 -24.88
N ASP A 573 2.80 39.08 -25.64
CA ASP A 573 3.12 39.71 -26.93
C ASP A 573 1.87 39.77 -27.82
N GLN A 574 1.51 40.99 -28.17
CA GLN A 574 0.50 41.29 -29.17
C GLN A 574 1.05 40.93 -30.55
N ALA A 575 0.45 39.92 -31.19
CA ALA A 575 0.53 39.77 -32.63
C ALA A 575 0.00 41.06 -33.31
N PRO A 576 0.68 41.63 -34.32
CA PRO A 576 0.25 42.88 -34.92
C PRO A 576 -1.02 42.67 -35.76
N ARG A 577 -2.11 43.32 -35.36
CA ARG A 577 -3.29 43.52 -36.21
C ARG A 577 -2.94 44.49 -37.33
N ALA A 578 -2.75 43.98 -38.54
CA ALA A 578 -2.74 44.81 -39.75
C ALA A 578 -4.19 45.08 -40.19
N ASN A 579 -4.61 46.35 -40.09
CA ASN A 579 -5.84 46.85 -40.70
C ASN A 579 -5.45 47.78 -41.85
N GLY A 580 -5.96 47.49 -43.06
CA GLY A 580 -5.81 48.36 -44.22
C GLY A 580 -6.60 47.85 -45.42
N HIS A 581 -7.77 48.45 -45.65
CA HIS A 581 -8.69 48.22 -46.77
C HIS A 581 -8.09 48.45 -48.16
N ALA A 582 -8.54 47.69 -49.18
CA ALA A 582 -9.34 48.13 -50.35
C ALA A 582 -9.36 46.99 -51.44
N PRO A 583 -10.13 47.06 -52.56
CA PRO A 583 -11.46 46.45 -52.66
C PRO A 583 -11.70 45.55 -53.92
N SER A 584 -12.81 44.79 -53.87
CA SER A 584 -13.73 44.43 -54.97
C SER A 584 -13.23 43.64 -56.21
N ARG A 585 -13.82 42.45 -56.47
CA ARG A 585 -14.84 42.19 -57.53
C ARG A 585 -15.01 40.69 -57.88
N TYR A 586 -16.24 40.36 -58.30
CA TYR A 586 -16.78 39.13 -58.94
C TYR A 586 -17.12 37.95 -57.99
N ALA A 587 -18.40 37.65 -57.67
CA ALA A 587 -19.51 37.12 -58.50
C ALA A 587 -19.21 35.70 -59.02
N GLY A 588 -20.07 34.68 -58.90
CA GLY A 588 -21.44 34.58 -58.42
C GLY A 588 -21.95 33.13 -58.64
N TYR A 589 -23.22 32.93 -58.27
CA TYR A 589 -24.05 31.71 -58.28
C TYR A 589 -23.93 30.76 -57.09
#